data_AF-A0A6A5HBK3-F1
#
_entry.id   AF-A0A6A5HBK3-F1
#
_cell.length_a   1.000
_cell.length_b   1.000
_cell.length_c   1.000
_cell.angle_alpha   90.00
_cell.angle_beta   90.00
_cell.angle_gamma   90.00
#
_symmetry.space_group_name_H-M   'P 1'
#
loop_
_entity.id
_entity.type
_entity.pdbx_description
1 polymer ?
#
loop_
_entity_poly.entity_id
_entity_poly.type
_entity_poly.pdbx_seq_one_letter_code
_entity_poly.pdbx_strand_id
1 'polypeptide(L)'
;MTSSLIQNLLEHKELHPLYASILFTIGIFGLTYGFKKINDLVFKHHVWCREFAGILNLCCCIFQEEVLQENYGFSAMFIAIVIHWKLREYFHPSHAENSSLLLEEGLIRRRLFILDALYLIVIHVFCAYLAQGAAFDVLKSTYNRTGLEVSIRRCLCRELVPLEYVGVIQFAATDWLRFVLHHLATPERKKYHVLVYASFLVGNQFLTGFTGMNPAVAVAMFTGCTLNRYTVPTFLFVYVFCTIFGWMLAACLFGDTPRRTCHRERFEEYTERMEEATRLAALPPPRIPFAMWDVVWPVVQNLTEELSRMPRYIASKWTVSTLLAFPYFIKEVLENEALFPLYSFIVYTFLLFSITEIVRRIGDRFLDESMMWKFNELISMTTMCACLNPQVLIFDKYGPFSMLIAVALHRKLAEFLNRGAGLHSSLLIEEKVQRTRITDEDFIWLSVAHVLSASFAFVYAGGIWNLTFWLTGLGGVAPRVCLFTEKISMEAVGGMQFGLSFLIRVVLHYLAIPELKKYHVLVYAVFIVGGYFLTGMIGIDAMVAVSTVLGCTHMGNHTPSKGILTYLMSLNSGWMLAGWLMGDTPMRSIHRERVEKRLEEEEAARVAALPPAPPKFVGKGNRRRQVR
;
A
#
# COMPACT_ATOMS: atom_id res chain seq x y z
N MET A 1 -9.17 -22.07 44.29
CA MET A 1 -7.75 -22.33 43.91
C MET A 1 -7.14 -21.22 43.05
N THR A 2 -7.90 -20.53 42.18
CA THR A 2 -7.40 -19.42 41.33
C THR A 2 -7.10 -18.11 42.09
N SER A 3 -7.77 -17.84 43.22
CA SER A 3 -7.59 -16.60 44.01
C SER A 3 -6.24 -16.48 44.72
N SER A 4 -5.72 -17.58 45.31
CA SER A 4 -4.47 -17.53 46.08
C SER A 4 -3.22 -17.47 45.19
N LEU A 5 -3.30 -18.03 43.99
CA LEU A 5 -2.21 -17.96 43.00
C LEU A 5 -2.04 -16.53 42.48
N ILE A 6 -3.15 -15.84 42.16
CA ILE A 6 -3.13 -14.45 41.67
C ILE A 6 -2.67 -13.48 42.76
N GLN A 7 -3.05 -13.71 44.03
CA GLN A 7 -2.54 -12.92 45.16
C GLN A 7 -1.03 -13.11 45.38
N ASN A 8 -0.52 -14.35 45.41
CA ASN A 8 0.92 -14.59 45.52
C ASN A 8 1.72 -14.03 44.31
N LEU A 9 1.10 -13.96 43.12
CA LEU A 9 1.71 -13.40 41.92
C LEU A 9 1.90 -11.88 42.00
N LEU A 10 0.93 -11.17 42.58
CA LEU A 10 0.99 -9.71 42.77
C LEU A 10 2.03 -9.29 43.81
N GLU A 11 2.41 -10.19 44.72
CA GLU A 11 3.44 -9.95 45.73
C GLU A 11 4.87 -10.03 45.16
N HIS A 12 5.09 -10.79 44.08
CA HIS A 12 6.40 -10.96 43.44
C HIS A 12 6.50 -10.19 42.11
N LYS A 13 6.69 -8.86 42.22
CA LYS A 13 6.81 -7.96 41.07
C LYS A 13 7.90 -8.37 40.06
N GLU A 14 8.96 -9.02 40.51
CA GLU A 14 10.05 -9.53 39.65
C GLU A 14 9.59 -10.60 38.65
N LEU A 15 8.47 -11.27 38.91
CA LEU A 15 7.91 -12.29 38.01
C LEU A 15 6.83 -11.73 37.07
N HIS A 16 6.38 -10.48 37.28
CA HIS A 16 5.35 -9.88 36.44
C HIS A 16 5.68 -9.94 34.93
N PRO A 17 6.92 -9.63 34.48
CA PRO A 17 7.27 -9.70 33.07
C PRO A 17 7.12 -11.11 32.49
N LEU A 18 7.51 -12.15 33.25
CA LEU A 18 7.39 -13.55 32.83
C LEU A 18 5.92 -13.98 32.68
N TYR A 19 5.06 -13.68 33.65
CA TYR A 19 3.65 -14.07 33.59
C TYR A 19 2.87 -13.29 32.53
N ALA A 20 3.13 -11.99 32.41
CA ALA A 20 2.55 -11.18 31.35
C ALA A 20 2.99 -11.67 29.96
N SER A 21 4.25 -12.10 29.84
CA SER A 21 4.79 -12.71 28.63
C SER A 21 4.07 -14.01 28.26
N ILE A 22 3.79 -14.90 29.22
CA ILE A 22 3.02 -16.13 28.97
C ILE A 22 1.59 -15.80 28.49
N LEU A 23 0.91 -14.89 29.19
CA LEU A 23 -0.44 -14.46 28.83
C LEU A 23 -0.48 -13.76 27.47
N PHE A 24 0.55 -12.98 27.13
CA PHE A 24 0.72 -12.37 25.83
C PHE A 24 0.82 -13.42 24.72
N THR A 25 1.67 -14.44 24.89
CA THR A 25 1.80 -15.54 23.91
C THR A 25 0.44 -16.21 23.69
N ILE A 26 -0.26 -16.54 24.77
CA ILE A 26 -1.60 -17.15 24.68
C ILE A 26 -2.58 -16.24 23.94
N GLY A 27 -2.56 -14.94 24.25
CA GLY A 27 -3.44 -13.94 23.63
C GLY A 27 -3.21 -13.78 22.12
N ILE A 28 -1.95 -13.61 21.71
CA ILE A 28 -1.56 -13.41 20.31
C ILE A 28 -1.81 -14.67 19.46
N PHE A 29 -1.38 -15.84 19.95
CA PHE A 29 -1.63 -17.10 19.24
C PHE A 29 -3.12 -17.47 19.23
N GLY A 30 -3.87 -17.15 20.29
CA GLY A 30 -5.32 -17.31 20.34
C GLY A 30 -6.03 -16.40 19.33
N LEU A 31 -5.62 -15.14 19.22
CA LEU A 31 -6.17 -14.16 18.28
C LEU A 31 -5.95 -14.61 16.83
N THR A 32 -4.74 -15.03 16.48
CA THR A 32 -4.42 -15.47 15.12
C THR A 32 -5.01 -16.83 14.78
N TYR A 33 -5.16 -17.73 15.76
CA TYR A 33 -5.91 -18.97 15.57
C TYR A 33 -7.40 -18.70 15.33
N GLY A 34 -8.00 -17.77 16.09
CA GLY A 34 -9.37 -17.31 15.86
C GLY A 34 -9.55 -16.69 14.48
N PHE A 35 -8.62 -15.83 14.07
CA PHE A 35 -8.58 -15.26 12.71
C PHE A 35 -8.51 -16.35 11.64
N LYS A 36 -7.65 -17.36 11.82
CA LYS A 36 -7.56 -18.52 10.93
C LYS A 36 -8.89 -19.26 10.81
N LYS A 37 -9.59 -19.51 11.93
CA LYS A 37 -10.90 -20.18 11.93
C LYS A 37 -11.96 -19.37 11.19
N ILE A 38 -12.02 -18.07 11.41
CA ILE A 38 -12.94 -17.16 10.69
C ILE A 38 -12.60 -17.17 9.19
N ASN A 39 -11.32 -17.14 8.84
CA ASN A 39 -10.89 -17.20 7.45
C ASN A 39 -11.27 -18.52 6.76
N ASP A 40 -11.10 -19.65 7.44
CA ASP A 40 -11.48 -20.96 6.92
C ASP A 40 -13.01 -21.04 6.67
N LEU A 41 -13.82 -20.35 7.48
CA LEU A 41 -15.28 -20.23 7.34
C LEU A 41 -15.71 -19.28 6.20
N VAL A 42 -15.06 -18.10 6.09
CA VAL A 42 -15.52 -17.01 5.21
C VAL A 42 -14.86 -17.03 3.84
N PHE A 43 -13.55 -17.27 3.78
CA PHE A 43 -12.74 -17.08 2.56
C PHE A 43 -12.22 -18.40 1.97
N LYS A 44 -12.82 -19.55 2.36
CA LYS A 44 -12.55 -20.89 1.78
C LYS A 44 -11.05 -21.22 1.64
N HIS A 45 -10.28 -21.00 2.72
CA HIS A 45 -8.86 -21.37 2.81
C HIS A 45 -7.91 -20.54 1.93
N HIS A 46 -8.13 -19.23 1.80
CA HIS A 46 -7.14 -18.36 1.13
C HIS A 46 -5.80 -18.36 1.88
N VAL A 47 -4.74 -18.78 1.19
CA VAL A 47 -3.37 -18.94 1.71
C VAL A 47 -2.78 -17.64 2.27
N TRP A 48 -3.09 -16.52 1.64
CA TRP A 48 -2.63 -15.19 2.06
C TRP A 48 -3.05 -14.83 3.49
N CYS A 49 -4.23 -15.26 3.94
CA CYS A 49 -4.71 -14.96 5.29
C CYS A 49 -3.96 -15.76 6.36
N ARG A 50 -3.45 -16.96 6.00
CA ARG A 50 -2.58 -17.75 6.89
C ARG A 50 -1.18 -17.15 6.96
N GLU A 51 -0.67 -16.65 5.83
CA GLU A 51 0.58 -15.90 5.80
C GLU A 51 0.49 -14.62 6.64
N PHE A 52 -0.59 -13.85 6.48
CA PHE A 52 -0.88 -12.66 7.27
C PHE A 52 -0.87 -12.96 8.77
N ALA A 53 -1.62 -13.98 9.20
CA ALA A 53 -1.70 -14.39 10.60
C ALA A 53 -0.35 -14.86 11.15
N GLY A 54 0.42 -15.62 10.36
CA GLY A 54 1.73 -16.09 10.75
C GLY A 54 2.75 -14.96 10.94
N ILE A 55 2.78 -13.97 10.02
CA ILE A 55 3.71 -12.85 10.12
C ILE A 55 3.30 -11.90 11.24
N LEU A 56 2.00 -11.65 11.40
CA LEU A 56 1.51 -10.85 12.52
C LEU A 56 1.94 -11.46 13.86
N ASN A 57 1.83 -12.78 14.02
CA ASN A 57 2.37 -13.48 15.19
C ASN A 57 3.88 -13.25 15.35
N LEU A 58 4.66 -13.49 14.30
CA LEU A 58 6.11 -13.33 14.33
C LEU A 58 6.52 -11.93 14.77
N CYS A 59 5.89 -10.91 14.19
CA CYS A 59 6.17 -9.51 14.48
C CYS A 59 5.62 -9.07 15.86
N CYS A 60 4.56 -9.70 16.40
CA CYS A 60 4.10 -9.41 17.77
C CYS A 60 5.03 -10.01 18.82
N CYS A 61 5.56 -11.21 18.57
CA CYS A 61 6.44 -11.93 19.49
C CYS A 61 7.73 -11.15 19.81
N ILE A 62 8.23 -10.30 18.89
CA ILE A 62 9.46 -9.52 19.14
C ILE A 62 9.32 -8.56 20.33
N PHE A 63 8.12 -8.00 20.56
CA PHE A 63 7.88 -7.11 21.70
C PHE A 63 7.95 -7.87 23.02
N GLN A 64 7.48 -9.12 23.03
CA GLN A 64 7.59 -10.00 24.19
C GLN A 64 9.04 -10.45 24.43
N GLU A 65 9.76 -10.79 23.35
CA GLU A 65 11.17 -11.18 23.40
C GLU A 65 12.04 -10.08 23.99
N GLU A 66 11.79 -8.82 23.64
CA GLU A 66 12.47 -7.66 24.23
C GLU A 66 12.17 -7.53 25.73
N VAL A 67 10.91 -7.69 26.16
CA VAL A 67 10.55 -7.64 27.59
C VAL A 67 11.33 -8.69 28.38
N LEU A 68 11.41 -9.91 27.86
CA LEU A 68 12.16 -10.98 28.52
C LEU A 68 13.66 -10.71 28.49
N GLN A 69 14.20 -10.13 27.41
CA GLN A 69 15.60 -9.72 27.34
C GLN A 69 15.94 -8.67 28.40
N GLU A 70 15.10 -7.65 28.56
CA GLU A 70 15.34 -6.56 29.50
C GLU A 70 15.32 -7.00 30.96
N ASN A 71 14.45 -7.96 31.30
CA ASN A 71 14.26 -8.39 32.68
C ASN A 71 15.10 -9.61 33.06
N TYR A 72 15.40 -10.51 32.10
CA TYR A 72 16.04 -11.80 32.36
C TYR A 72 17.25 -12.09 31.44
N GLY A 73 17.63 -11.15 30.57
CA GLY A 73 18.81 -11.24 29.71
C GLY A 73 18.62 -12.04 28.42
N PHE A 74 19.70 -12.13 27.63
CA PHE A 74 19.70 -12.76 26.30
C PHE A 74 19.36 -14.26 26.32
N SER A 75 19.63 -14.97 27.42
CA SER A 75 19.24 -16.37 27.58
C SER A 75 17.71 -16.54 27.58
N ALA A 76 16.98 -15.64 28.24
CA ALA A 76 15.52 -15.68 28.25
C ALA A 76 14.94 -15.32 26.87
N MET A 77 15.53 -14.34 26.19
CA MET A 77 15.19 -14.00 24.81
C MET A 77 15.39 -15.20 23.87
N PHE A 78 16.51 -15.91 23.99
CA PHE A 78 16.79 -17.11 23.21
C PHE A 78 15.71 -18.19 23.42
N ILE A 79 15.38 -18.50 24.68
CA ILE A 79 14.34 -19.48 25.02
C ILE A 79 12.98 -19.04 24.45
N ALA A 80 12.63 -17.76 24.56
CA ALA A 80 11.39 -17.22 24.03
C ALA A 80 11.29 -17.38 22.51
N ILE A 81 12.34 -17.01 21.76
CA ILE A 81 12.37 -17.16 20.30
C ILE A 81 12.18 -18.63 19.92
N VAL A 82 12.85 -19.57 20.61
CA VAL A 82 12.70 -21.01 20.34
C VAL A 82 11.26 -21.46 20.56
N ILE A 83 10.62 -21.06 21.66
CA ILE A 83 9.22 -21.39 21.97
C ILE A 83 8.29 -20.79 20.92
N HIS A 84 8.44 -19.50 20.59
CA HIS A 84 7.61 -18.80 19.63
C HIS A 84 7.71 -19.41 18.23
N TRP A 85 8.91 -19.75 17.78
CA TRP A 85 9.10 -20.43 16.50
C TRP A 85 8.47 -21.81 16.48
N LYS A 86 8.56 -22.59 17.56
CA LYS A 86 7.92 -23.91 17.65
C LYS A 86 6.39 -23.82 17.66
N LEU A 87 5.83 -22.87 18.42
CA LEU A 87 4.40 -22.60 18.40
C LEU A 87 3.96 -22.13 17.00
N ARG A 88 4.75 -21.27 16.33
CA ARG A 88 4.44 -20.83 14.96
C ARG A 88 4.44 -22.00 13.98
N GLU A 89 5.47 -22.86 14.01
CA GLU A 89 5.54 -24.07 13.17
C GLU A 89 4.30 -24.97 13.38
N TYR A 90 3.78 -25.04 14.60
CA TYR A 90 2.57 -25.80 14.93
C TYR A 90 1.28 -25.15 14.40
N PHE A 91 1.07 -23.85 14.65
CA PHE A 91 -0.17 -23.16 14.29
C PHE A 91 -0.24 -22.76 12.80
N HIS A 92 0.90 -22.46 12.21
CA HIS A 92 1.08 -21.91 10.86
C HIS A 92 2.22 -22.63 10.10
N PRO A 93 2.08 -23.93 9.79
CA PRO A 93 3.12 -24.69 9.10
C PRO A 93 3.40 -24.13 7.70
N SER A 94 4.69 -23.96 7.36
CA SER A 94 5.17 -23.43 6.06
C SER A 94 4.68 -22.02 5.68
N HIS A 95 4.12 -21.29 6.64
CA HIS A 95 3.68 -19.89 6.51
C HIS A 95 4.55 -18.98 7.38
N ALA A 96 4.67 -17.71 6.98
CA ALA A 96 5.45 -16.67 7.66
C ALA A 96 6.96 -16.90 7.63
N GLU A 97 7.46 -17.29 6.47
CA GLU A 97 8.88 -17.47 6.22
C GLU A 97 9.61 -16.13 6.08
N ASN A 98 10.95 -16.18 6.06
CA ASN A 98 11.76 -14.96 5.93
C ASN A 98 11.43 -14.24 4.61
N SER A 99 11.17 -12.92 4.67
CA SER A 99 10.85 -12.11 3.48
C SER A 99 11.95 -12.19 2.41
N SER A 100 13.20 -12.39 2.82
CA SER A 100 14.32 -12.60 1.90
C SER A 100 14.25 -13.93 1.14
N LEU A 101 13.65 -14.98 1.73
CA LEU A 101 13.42 -16.27 1.05
C LEU A 101 12.35 -16.14 -0.05
N LEU A 102 11.31 -15.34 0.17
CA LEU A 102 10.30 -15.05 -0.85
C LEU A 102 10.88 -14.33 -2.07
N LEU A 103 11.77 -13.36 -1.82
CA LEU A 103 12.51 -12.68 -2.89
C LEU A 103 13.47 -13.63 -3.61
N GLU A 104 14.15 -14.52 -2.90
CA GLU A 104 14.99 -15.55 -3.52
C GLU A 104 14.17 -16.43 -4.48
N GLU A 105 13.01 -16.92 -4.03
CA GLU A 105 12.16 -17.79 -4.84
C GLU A 105 11.55 -17.07 -6.05
N GLY A 106 11.17 -15.80 -5.91
CA GLY A 106 10.61 -14.99 -7.00
C GLY A 106 11.63 -14.43 -7.99
N LEU A 107 12.73 -13.83 -7.50
CA LEU A 107 13.71 -13.12 -8.34
C LEU A 107 14.83 -14.02 -8.86
N ILE A 108 15.43 -14.84 -7.99
CA ILE A 108 16.62 -15.63 -8.34
C ILE A 108 16.20 -16.96 -8.96
N ARG A 109 15.32 -17.70 -8.27
CA ARG A 109 14.93 -19.05 -8.68
C ARG A 109 13.83 -19.06 -9.72
N ARG A 110 13.06 -17.98 -9.85
CA ARG A 110 11.86 -17.88 -10.71
C ARG A 110 10.87 -19.02 -10.47
N ARG A 111 10.77 -19.48 -9.21
CA ARG A 111 9.85 -20.54 -8.74
C ARG A 111 8.64 -19.99 -8.01
N LEU A 112 8.46 -18.68 -8.11
CA LEU A 112 7.29 -17.93 -7.69
C LEU A 112 7.15 -16.78 -8.68
N PHE A 113 5.93 -16.38 -9.03
CA PHE A 113 5.76 -15.16 -9.81
C PHE A 113 6.30 -13.98 -9.00
N ILE A 114 7.12 -13.14 -9.65
CA ILE A 114 7.73 -11.97 -9.00
C ILE A 114 6.67 -11.05 -8.35
N LEU A 115 5.48 -10.96 -8.96
CA LEU A 115 4.36 -10.19 -8.44
C LEU A 115 3.76 -10.81 -7.17
N ASP A 116 3.69 -12.14 -7.07
CA ASP A 116 3.25 -12.84 -5.87
C ASP A 116 4.26 -12.65 -4.73
N ALA A 117 5.56 -12.69 -5.05
CA ALA A 117 6.62 -12.40 -4.09
C ALA A 117 6.53 -10.96 -3.56
N LEU A 118 6.34 -9.98 -4.45
CA LEU A 118 6.15 -8.58 -4.08
C LEU A 118 4.88 -8.38 -3.24
N TYR A 119 3.77 -9.01 -3.63
CA TYR A 119 2.52 -9.01 -2.89
C TYR A 119 2.67 -9.55 -1.46
N LEU A 120 3.46 -10.61 -1.28
CA LEU A 120 3.72 -11.19 0.04
C LEU A 120 4.55 -10.28 0.93
N ILE A 121 5.59 -9.65 0.37
CA ILE A 121 6.41 -8.69 1.11
C ILE A 121 5.56 -7.53 1.62
N VAL A 122 4.55 -7.13 0.85
CA VAL A 122 3.60 -6.10 1.26
C VAL A 122 2.74 -6.54 2.42
N ILE A 123 2.21 -7.77 2.37
CA ILE A 123 1.53 -8.37 3.52
C ILE A 123 2.45 -8.36 4.74
N HIS A 124 3.73 -8.69 4.56
CA HIS A 124 4.69 -8.73 5.65
C HIS A 124 4.91 -7.35 6.29
N VAL A 125 5.09 -6.31 5.46
CA VAL A 125 5.23 -4.91 5.92
C VAL A 125 3.98 -4.44 6.65
N PHE A 126 2.80 -4.75 6.10
CA PHE A 126 1.53 -4.37 6.71
C PHE A 126 1.30 -5.08 8.06
N CYS A 127 1.60 -6.39 8.15
CA CYS A 127 1.57 -7.11 9.41
C CYS A 127 2.55 -6.56 10.44
N ALA A 128 3.78 -6.24 10.02
CA ALA A 128 4.79 -5.63 10.87
C ALA A 128 4.32 -4.29 11.45
N TYR A 129 3.61 -3.50 10.65
CA TYR A 129 3.01 -2.24 11.08
C TYR A 129 1.90 -2.46 12.12
N LEU A 130 1.01 -3.43 11.89
CA LEU A 130 -0.09 -3.76 12.81
C LEU A 130 0.39 -4.41 14.11
N ALA A 131 1.54 -5.09 14.08
CA ALA A 131 2.04 -5.88 15.19
C ALA A 131 2.23 -5.08 16.47
N GLN A 132 2.73 -3.84 16.35
CA GLN A 132 2.89 -2.97 17.50
C GLN A 132 1.54 -2.68 18.18
N GLY A 133 0.53 -2.26 17.41
CA GLY A 133 -0.80 -1.97 17.95
C GLY A 133 -1.42 -3.21 18.61
N ALA A 134 -1.35 -4.36 17.95
CA ALA A 134 -1.84 -5.62 18.49
C ALA A 134 -1.12 -6.02 19.78
N ALA A 135 0.21 -5.86 19.85
CA ALA A 135 0.99 -6.15 21.04
C ALA A 135 0.58 -5.25 22.22
N PHE A 136 0.47 -3.94 22.01
CA PHE A 136 0.05 -3.00 23.05
C PHE A 136 -1.38 -3.26 23.52
N ASP A 137 -2.30 -3.57 22.62
CA ASP A 137 -3.69 -3.87 22.97
C ASP A 137 -3.80 -5.15 23.83
N VAL A 138 -3.06 -6.20 23.48
CA VAL A 138 -2.99 -7.43 24.28
C VAL A 138 -2.39 -7.18 25.66
N LEU A 139 -1.29 -6.44 25.75
CA LEU A 139 -0.65 -6.12 27.04
C LEU A 139 -1.52 -5.25 27.92
N LYS A 140 -2.19 -4.25 27.35
CA LYS A 140 -3.15 -3.41 28.07
C LYS A 140 -4.32 -4.24 28.59
N SER A 141 -4.83 -5.16 27.78
CA SER A 141 -5.86 -6.10 28.22
C SER A 141 -5.36 -7.02 29.35
N THR A 142 -4.11 -7.48 29.29
CA THR A 142 -3.50 -8.27 30.36
C THR A 142 -3.42 -7.45 31.64
N TYR A 143 -2.84 -6.26 31.60
CA TYR A 143 -2.73 -5.36 32.76
C TYR A 143 -4.10 -5.08 33.39
N ASN A 144 -5.10 -4.71 32.60
CA ASN A 144 -6.44 -4.40 33.10
C ASN A 144 -7.12 -5.60 33.79
N ARG A 145 -6.77 -6.83 33.41
CA ARG A 145 -7.38 -8.05 33.96
C ARG A 145 -6.61 -8.64 35.12
N THR A 146 -5.29 -8.47 35.16
CA THR A 146 -4.41 -9.16 36.12
C THR A 146 -3.62 -8.25 37.03
N GLY A 147 -3.52 -6.95 36.72
CA GLY A 147 -2.69 -5.99 37.45
C GLY A 147 -1.18 -6.13 37.20
N LEU A 148 -0.75 -6.98 36.25
CA LEU A 148 0.66 -7.23 35.97
C LEU A 148 1.31 -6.03 35.25
N GLU A 149 2.11 -5.26 35.97
CA GLU A 149 2.87 -4.12 35.44
C GLU A 149 4.03 -4.59 34.54
N VAL A 150 4.02 -4.16 33.27
CA VAL A 150 5.12 -4.37 32.32
C VAL A 150 5.38 -3.10 31.53
N SER A 151 6.62 -2.65 31.50
CA SER A 151 7.05 -1.55 30.63
C SER A 151 7.48 -2.08 29.26
N ILE A 152 6.91 -1.55 28.19
CA ILE A 152 7.38 -1.80 26.81
C ILE A 152 7.81 -0.49 26.18
N ARG A 153 8.98 -0.52 25.53
CA ARG A 153 9.40 0.58 24.65
C ARG A 153 8.58 0.58 23.38
N ARG A 154 8.15 1.76 22.96
CA ARG A 154 7.52 1.94 21.64
C ARG A 154 8.53 1.70 20.52
N CYS A 155 9.76 2.17 20.67
CA CYS A 155 10.86 1.95 19.73
C CYS A 155 11.78 0.84 20.25
N LEU A 156 11.97 -0.21 19.46
CA LEU A 156 12.88 -1.32 19.80
C LEU A 156 14.27 -1.15 19.19
N CYS A 157 14.49 -0.14 18.35
CA CYS A 157 15.81 0.16 17.81
C CYS A 157 16.75 0.68 18.91
N ARG A 158 17.86 -0.02 19.13
CA ARG A 158 18.99 0.47 19.94
C ARG A 158 20.22 0.59 19.04
N GLU A 159 20.92 1.71 19.09
CA GLU A 159 22.24 1.83 18.46
C GLU A 159 23.29 1.42 19.46
N LEU A 160 23.79 0.19 19.34
CA LEU A 160 25.01 -0.22 20.05
C LEU A 160 26.28 0.13 19.27
N VAL A 161 26.15 0.32 17.96
CA VAL A 161 27.25 0.63 17.03
C VAL A 161 26.78 1.62 15.95
N PRO A 162 27.70 2.37 15.32
CA PRO A 162 27.35 3.31 14.26
C PRO A 162 26.66 2.63 13.07
N LEU A 163 25.73 3.36 12.45
CA LEU A 163 24.79 2.84 11.45
C LEU A 163 25.45 2.19 10.22
N GLU A 164 26.61 2.69 9.81
CA GLU A 164 27.41 2.12 8.71
C GLU A 164 27.85 0.69 9.02
N TYR A 165 28.31 0.44 10.25
CA TYR A 165 28.68 -0.91 10.70
C TYR A 165 27.46 -1.80 10.87
N VAL A 166 26.31 -1.24 11.27
CA VAL A 166 25.06 -2.01 11.35
C VAL A 166 24.70 -2.60 9.99
N GLY A 167 24.75 -1.82 8.91
CA GLY A 167 24.44 -2.32 7.56
C GLY A 167 25.35 -3.47 7.13
N VAL A 168 26.66 -3.36 7.39
CA VAL A 168 27.65 -4.42 7.11
C VAL A 168 27.36 -5.67 7.95
N ILE A 169 27.05 -5.51 9.23
CA ILE A 169 26.75 -6.63 10.13
C ILE A 169 25.45 -7.33 9.70
N GLN A 170 24.39 -6.59 9.35
CA GLN A 170 23.13 -7.18 8.86
C GLN A 170 23.35 -7.96 7.56
N PHE A 171 24.12 -7.38 6.62
CA PHE A 171 24.50 -8.07 5.38
C PHE A 171 25.25 -9.38 5.67
N ALA A 172 26.31 -9.33 6.48
CA ALA A 172 27.13 -10.50 6.78
C ALA A 172 26.37 -11.57 7.58
N ALA A 173 25.56 -11.16 8.57
CA ALA A 173 24.78 -12.07 9.40
C ALA A 173 23.72 -12.81 8.59
N THR A 174 23.10 -12.15 7.61
CA THR A 174 22.03 -12.74 6.77
C THR A 174 22.60 -13.65 5.69
N ASP A 175 23.73 -13.28 5.08
CA ASP A 175 24.53 -14.15 4.20
C ASP A 175 24.95 -15.43 4.96
N TRP A 176 25.53 -15.27 6.16
CA TRP A 176 26.00 -16.40 6.96
C TRP A 176 24.84 -17.26 7.47
N LEU A 177 23.72 -16.68 7.91
CA LEU A 177 22.53 -17.44 8.27
C LEU A 177 22.06 -18.29 7.09
N ARG A 178 21.96 -17.72 5.89
CA ARG A 178 21.53 -18.43 4.68
C ARG A 178 22.52 -19.53 4.28
N PHE A 179 23.82 -19.30 4.46
CA PHE A 179 24.87 -20.30 4.28
C PHE A 179 24.71 -21.49 5.25
N VAL A 180 24.52 -21.22 6.55
CA VAL A 180 24.34 -22.27 7.58
C VAL A 180 23.07 -23.08 7.30
N LEU A 181 21.97 -22.42 6.94
CA LEU A 181 20.70 -23.09 6.63
C LEU A 181 20.81 -24.01 5.40
N HIS A 182 21.62 -23.64 4.40
CA HIS A 182 21.91 -24.52 3.27
C HIS A 182 22.66 -25.79 3.70
N HIS A 183 23.67 -25.68 4.56
CA HIS A 183 24.45 -26.84 5.03
C HIS A 183 23.68 -27.73 6.02
N LEU A 184 22.58 -27.23 6.57
CA LEU A 184 21.64 -27.98 7.41
C LEU A 184 20.46 -28.57 6.62
N ALA A 185 20.62 -28.77 5.30
CA ALA A 185 19.57 -29.24 4.40
C ALA A 185 19.13 -30.69 4.58
N THR A 186 19.89 -31.51 5.31
CA THR A 186 19.51 -32.91 5.48
C THR A 186 18.30 -33.08 6.41
N PRO A 187 17.39 -34.03 6.15
CA PRO A 187 16.18 -34.24 6.96
C PRO A 187 16.45 -34.39 8.46
N GLU A 188 17.55 -35.07 8.82
CA GLU A 188 17.99 -35.29 10.20
C GLU A 188 18.43 -34.01 10.92
N ARG A 189 18.95 -33.03 10.15
CA ARG A 189 19.49 -31.77 10.68
C ARG A 189 18.48 -30.62 10.66
N LYS A 190 17.34 -30.78 9.99
CA LYS A 190 16.23 -29.79 9.95
C LYS A 190 15.73 -29.39 11.34
N LYS A 191 15.81 -30.29 12.33
CA LYS A 191 15.43 -30.02 13.73
C LYS A 191 16.24 -28.87 14.37
N TYR A 192 17.44 -28.57 13.87
CA TYR A 192 18.32 -27.53 14.41
C TYR A 192 18.03 -26.14 13.83
N HIS A 193 17.18 -26.00 12.81
CA HIS A 193 16.92 -24.70 12.15
C HIS A 193 16.41 -23.63 13.11
N VAL A 194 15.50 -23.99 14.02
CA VAL A 194 14.96 -23.06 15.02
C VAL A 194 16.05 -22.54 15.96
N LEU A 195 16.97 -23.43 16.38
CA LEU A 195 18.08 -23.06 17.25
C LEU A 195 19.05 -22.12 16.54
N VAL A 196 19.33 -22.37 15.26
CA VAL A 196 20.18 -21.48 14.45
C VAL A 196 19.54 -20.10 14.29
N TYR A 197 18.25 -20.03 13.94
CA TYR A 197 17.54 -18.76 13.84
C TYR A 197 17.57 -17.98 15.16
N ALA A 198 17.29 -18.66 16.28
CA ALA A 198 17.34 -18.04 17.59
C ALA A 198 18.74 -17.51 17.94
N SER A 199 19.79 -18.29 17.69
CA SER A 199 21.18 -17.86 17.94
C SER A 199 21.56 -16.63 17.12
N PHE A 200 21.21 -16.61 15.84
CA PHE A 200 21.51 -15.49 14.95
C PHE A 200 20.74 -14.22 15.33
N LEU A 201 19.44 -14.34 15.65
CA LEU A 201 18.63 -13.20 16.09
C LEU A 201 19.16 -12.62 17.41
N VAL A 202 19.41 -13.47 18.41
CA VAL A 202 19.96 -13.04 19.71
C VAL A 202 21.36 -12.46 19.56
N GLY A 203 22.23 -13.08 18.76
CA GLY A 203 23.57 -12.58 18.47
C GLY A 203 23.55 -11.21 17.78
N ASN A 204 22.62 -11.01 16.83
CA ASN A 204 22.46 -9.74 16.14
C ASN A 204 21.93 -8.64 17.07
N GLN A 205 20.98 -8.97 17.96
CA GLN A 205 20.51 -8.06 19.01
C GLN A 205 21.66 -7.68 19.96
N PHE A 206 22.49 -8.65 20.34
CA PHE A 206 23.64 -8.42 21.21
C PHE A 206 24.69 -7.50 20.56
N LEU A 207 24.99 -7.69 19.27
CA LEU A 207 26.02 -6.92 18.56
C LEU A 207 25.55 -5.54 18.12
N THR A 208 24.31 -5.44 17.61
CA THR A 208 23.82 -4.21 16.96
C THR A 208 22.76 -3.48 17.77
N GLY A 209 22.10 -4.16 18.72
CA GLY A 209 20.91 -3.65 19.39
C GLY A 209 19.64 -3.82 18.56
N PHE A 210 19.68 -4.66 17.51
CA PHE A 210 18.59 -4.84 16.57
C PHE A 210 18.49 -6.28 16.02
N THR A 211 17.32 -6.92 16.10
CA THR A 211 17.03 -8.26 15.53
C THR A 211 16.55 -8.18 14.07
N GLY A 212 17.29 -7.48 13.21
CA GLY A 212 16.85 -7.10 11.86
C GLY A 212 16.90 -8.14 10.75
N MET A 213 17.25 -9.39 11.06
CA MET A 213 17.58 -10.38 10.02
C MET A 213 16.39 -10.92 9.23
N ASN A 214 15.18 -10.54 9.62
CA ASN A 214 13.99 -10.67 8.80
C ASN A 214 13.44 -9.27 8.55
N PRO A 215 13.29 -8.82 7.29
CA PRO A 215 12.79 -7.49 6.96
C PRO A 215 11.45 -7.14 7.63
N ALA A 216 10.55 -8.12 7.81
CA ALA A 216 9.27 -7.90 8.48
C ALA A 216 9.46 -7.59 9.98
N VAL A 217 10.37 -8.32 10.64
CA VAL A 217 10.70 -8.09 12.06
C VAL A 217 11.41 -6.73 12.21
N ALA A 218 12.33 -6.41 11.29
CA ALA A 218 13.00 -5.11 11.26
C ALA A 218 11.98 -3.96 11.19
N VAL A 219 11.03 -4.04 10.27
CA VAL A 219 9.96 -3.04 10.14
C VAL A 219 9.15 -2.93 11.42
N ALA A 220 8.79 -4.05 12.05
CA ALA A 220 8.01 -4.06 13.29
C ALA A 220 8.72 -3.36 14.47
N MET A 221 10.04 -3.54 14.57
CA MET A 221 10.87 -2.88 15.58
C MET A 221 10.96 -1.35 15.38
N PHE A 222 10.87 -0.90 14.12
CA PHE A 222 10.97 0.50 13.73
C PHE A 222 9.66 1.28 13.88
N THR A 223 8.50 0.62 13.84
CA THR A 223 7.18 1.26 13.75
C THR A 223 6.86 2.26 14.88
N GLY A 224 7.56 2.20 16.02
CA GLY A 224 7.42 3.15 17.13
C GLY A 224 8.57 4.12 17.35
N CYS A 225 9.54 4.19 16.44
CA CYS A 225 10.70 5.07 16.54
C CYS A 225 10.39 6.47 16.01
N THR A 226 10.85 7.51 16.71
CA THR A 226 10.69 8.90 16.26
C THR A 226 11.68 9.20 15.13
N LEU A 227 11.18 9.82 14.05
CA LEU A 227 11.94 10.16 12.83
C LEU A 227 13.13 11.12 13.07
N ASN A 228 13.27 11.68 14.26
CA ASN A 228 14.30 12.66 14.58
C ASN A 228 15.73 12.07 14.62
N ARG A 229 15.89 10.74 14.58
CA ARG A 229 17.22 10.07 14.52
C ARG A 229 17.47 9.25 13.25
N TYR A 230 16.42 8.88 12.51
CA TYR A 230 16.54 8.10 11.27
C TYR A 230 15.61 8.64 10.19
N THR A 231 16.16 8.86 8.99
CA THR A 231 15.29 8.99 7.82
C THR A 231 14.77 7.60 7.42
N VAL A 232 13.49 7.49 7.04
CA VAL A 232 12.91 6.22 6.53
C VAL A 232 13.78 5.60 5.43
N PRO A 233 14.35 6.36 4.46
CA PRO A 233 15.28 5.81 3.48
C PRO A 233 16.50 5.13 4.11
N THR A 234 17.11 5.75 5.13
CA THR A 234 18.27 5.16 5.81
C THR A 234 17.90 3.86 6.51
N PHE A 235 16.74 3.81 7.17
CA PHE A 235 16.25 2.59 7.81
C PHE A 235 16.04 1.47 6.78
N LEU A 236 15.34 1.77 5.67
CA LEU A 236 15.11 0.80 4.61
C LEU A 236 16.42 0.30 4.00
N PHE A 237 17.38 1.19 3.77
CA PHE A 237 18.69 0.81 3.25
C PHE A 237 19.42 -0.15 4.18
N VAL A 238 19.58 0.23 5.45
CA VAL A 238 20.42 -0.49 6.42
C VAL A 238 19.80 -1.79 6.89
N TYR A 239 18.50 -1.80 7.15
CA TYR A 239 17.85 -2.92 7.85
C TYR A 239 17.00 -3.80 6.93
N VAL A 240 16.58 -3.30 5.78
CA VAL A 240 15.80 -4.07 4.80
C VAL A 240 16.67 -4.46 3.61
N PHE A 241 17.31 -3.50 2.93
CA PHE A 241 18.07 -3.79 1.71
C PHE A 241 19.37 -4.56 2.00
N CYS A 242 20.18 -4.19 3.00
CA CYS A 242 21.38 -4.96 3.35
C CYS A 242 21.07 -6.42 3.72
N THR A 243 19.99 -6.64 4.48
CA THR A 243 19.47 -7.96 4.86
C THR A 243 19.04 -8.79 3.65
N ILE A 244 18.38 -8.16 2.67
CA ILE A 244 17.98 -8.81 1.42
C ILE A 244 19.21 -9.14 0.57
N PHE A 245 20.12 -8.19 0.39
CA PHE A 245 21.30 -8.39 -0.44
C PHE A 245 22.25 -9.45 0.11
N GLY A 246 22.46 -9.48 1.43
CA GLY A 246 23.27 -10.54 2.08
C GLY A 246 22.66 -11.92 1.83
N TRP A 247 21.35 -12.06 2.03
CA TRP A 247 20.64 -13.31 1.72
C TRP A 247 20.75 -13.71 0.23
N MET A 248 20.57 -12.75 -0.68
CA MET A 248 20.63 -12.99 -2.12
C MET A 248 22.03 -13.40 -2.59
N LEU A 249 23.08 -12.83 -2.02
CA LEU A 249 24.46 -13.23 -2.32
C LEU A 249 24.69 -14.70 -1.98
N ALA A 250 24.34 -15.12 -0.76
CA ALA A 250 24.40 -16.53 -0.37
C ALA A 250 23.56 -17.44 -1.27
N ALA A 251 22.36 -17.01 -1.68
CA ALA A 251 21.52 -17.78 -2.59
C ALA A 251 22.18 -17.99 -3.97
N CYS A 252 22.83 -16.95 -4.52
CA CYS A 252 23.58 -17.05 -5.76
C CYS A 252 24.80 -17.98 -5.64
N LEU A 253 25.49 -17.97 -4.51
CA LEU A 253 26.71 -18.75 -4.28
C LEU A 253 26.46 -20.23 -3.96
N PHE A 254 25.42 -20.55 -3.17
CA PHE A 254 25.30 -21.87 -2.54
C PHE A 254 24.11 -22.71 -3.04
N GLY A 255 23.27 -22.22 -3.96
CA GLY A 255 22.15 -23.01 -4.46
C GLY A 255 20.95 -23.05 -3.49
N ASP A 256 20.01 -23.99 -3.70
CA ASP A 256 18.72 -24.00 -3.00
C ASP A 256 18.83 -24.24 -1.49
N THR A 257 17.94 -23.62 -0.71
CA THR A 257 17.69 -24.02 0.68
C THR A 257 16.71 -25.20 0.77
N PRO A 258 16.80 -26.01 1.83
CA PRO A 258 15.81 -27.04 2.16
C PRO A 258 14.44 -26.47 2.54
N ARG A 259 14.37 -25.18 2.93
CA ARG A 259 13.12 -24.49 3.19
C ARG A 259 12.48 -24.06 1.89
N ARG A 260 11.18 -24.32 1.80
CA ARG A 260 10.30 -23.89 0.73
C ARG A 260 9.19 -23.07 1.37
N THR A 261 8.77 -22.02 0.70
CA THR A 261 7.52 -21.37 1.07
C THR A 261 6.35 -22.21 0.57
N CYS A 262 5.21 -22.14 1.26
CA CYS A 262 3.98 -22.77 0.77
C CYS A 262 3.56 -22.26 -0.63
N HIS A 263 3.99 -21.05 -0.99
CA HIS A 263 3.74 -20.43 -2.29
C HIS A 263 4.53 -21.11 -3.40
N ARG A 264 5.80 -21.42 -3.14
CA ARG A 264 6.62 -22.21 -4.06
C ARG A 264 6.09 -23.62 -4.23
N GLU A 265 5.69 -24.30 -3.16
CA GLU A 265 5.12 -25.66 -3.25
C GLU A 265 3.89 -25.70 -4.16
N ARG A 266 3.00 -24.70 -4.02
CA ARG A 266 1.82 -24.56 -4.88
C ARG A 266 2.17 -24.17 -6.32
N PHE A 267 3.16 -23.30 -6.51
CA PHE A 267 3.62 -22.92 -7.83
C PHE A 267 4.18 -24.13 -8.58
N GLU A 268 5.04 -24.93 -7.94
CA GLU A 268 5.59 -26.18 -8.47
C GLU A 268 4.44 -27.13 -8.87
N GLU A 269 3.44 -27.34 -8.01
CA GLU A 269 2.24 -28.16 -8.31
C GLU A 269 1.42 -27.61 -9.50
N TYR A 270 1.27 -26.29 -9.60
CA TYR A 270 0.58 -25.66 -10.72
C TYR A 270 1.35 -25.82 -12.03
N THR A 271 2.67 -25.64 -12.02
CA THR A 271 3.51 -25.83 -13.21
C THR A 271 3.53 -27.28 -13.67
N GLU A 272 3.57 -28.26 -12.75
CA GLU A 272 3.49 -29.68 -13.11
C GLU A 272 2.16 -30.00 -13.80
N ARG A 273 1.03 -29.51 -13.26
CA ARG A 273 -0.30 -29.68 -13.89
C ARG A 273 -0.40 -28.97 -15.24
N MET A 274 0.20 -27.79 -15.39
CA MET A 274 0.23 -27.08 -16.67
C MET A 274 1.12 -27.79 -17.70
N GLU A 275 2.28 -28.32 -17.31
CA GLU A 275 3.13 -29.11 -18.20
C GLU A 275 2.42 -30.40 -18.65
N GLU A 276 1.69 -31.05 -17.75
CA GLU A 276 0.86 -32.22 -18.06
C GLU A 276 -0.30 -31.87 -19.03
N ALA A 277 -0.98 -30.75 -18.80
CA ALA A 277 -2.03 -30.23 -19.69
C ALA A 277 -1.47 -29.76 -21.06
N THR A 278 -0.25 -29.20 -21.08
CA THR A 278 0.41 -28.73 -22.30
C THR A 278 0.93 -29.90 -23.13
N ARG A 279 1.39 -30.99 -22.50
CA ARG A 279 1.69 -32.26 -23.18
C ARG A 279 0.46 -32.86 -23.86
N LEU A 280 -0.73 -32.70 -23.27
CA LEU A 280 -2.01 -33.12 -23.86
C LEU A 280 -2.49 -32.18 -24.99
N ALA A 281 -2.06 -30.92 -25.02
CA ALA A 281 -2.50 -29.91 -25.97
C ALA A 281 -1.56 -29.69 -27.18
N ALA A 282 -0.50 -30.50 -27.34
CA ALA A 282 0.50 -30.37 -28.41
C ALA A 282 -0.02 -30.82 -29.79
N LEU A 283 -0.93 -30.04 -30.39
CA LEU A 283 -1.04 -29.84 -31.84
C LEU A 283 -0.51 -28.44 -32.19
N PRO A 284 0.19 -28.24 -33.32
CA PRO A 284 0.99 -27.03 -33.52
C PRO A 284 0.16 -25.84 -34.02
N PRO A 285 0.42 -24.60 -33.54
CA PRO A 285 -0.10 -23.39 -34.17
C PRO A 285 0.83 -22.88 -35.29
N PRO A 286 0.32 -22.08 -36.24
CA PRO A 286 1.10 -21.59 -37.38
C PRO A 286 1.98 -20.38 -37.01
N ARG A 287 3.12 -20.28 -37.70
CA ARG A 287 4.09 -19.17 -37.61
C ARG A 287 3.59 -17.94 -38.37
N ILE A 288 3.79 -16.74 -37.81
CA ILE A 288 3.68 -15.46 -38.53
C ILE A 288 4.94 -14.62 -38.26
N PRO A 289 5.54 -13.95 -39.28
CA PRO A 289 6.87 -13.35 -39.19
C PRO A 289 6.88 -11.91 -38.67
N PHE A 290 8.01 -11.54 -38.07
CA PHE A 290 8.34 -10.19 -37.58
C PHE A 290 8.55 -9.19 -38.73
N ALA A 291 7.79 -8.08 -38.71
CA ALA A 291 8.10 -6.85 -39.47
C ALA A 291 7.58 -5.63 -38.70
N MET A 292 8.32 -5.20 -37.65
CA MET A 292 7.93 -4.09 -36.76
C MET A 292 8.69 -2.79 -37.06
N TRP A 293 9.73 -2.82 -37.92
CA TRP A 293 10.64 -1.69 -38.09
C TRP A 293 10.25 -0.70 -39.20
N ASP A 294 9.40 -1.08 -40.15
CA ASP A 294 9.02 -0.20 -41.26
C ASP A 294 7.87 0.77 -40.92
N VAL A 295 7.17 0.54 -39.79
CA VAL A 295 6.04 1.37 -39.33
C VAL A 295 6.46 2.43 -38.32
N VAL A 296 7.56 2.21 -37.59
CA VAL A 296 7.97 3.05 -36.45
C VAL A 296 8.77 4.27 -36.88
N TRP A 297 9.54 4.19 -37.96
CA TRP A 297 10.45 5.26 -38.39
C TRP A 297 9.75 6.56 -38.90
N PRO A 298 8.61 6.51 -39.63
CA PRO A 298 7.90 7.73 -40.06
C PRO A 298 7.24 8.49 -38.89
N VAL A 299 6.84 7.78 -37.84
CA VAL A 299 6.20 8.36 -36.64
C VAL A 299 7.21 9.14 -35.79
N VAL A 300 8.45 8.65 -35.71
CA VAL A 300 9.55 9.32 -35.00
C VAL A 300 9.96 10.62 -35.72
N GLN A 301 9.97 10.66 -37.06
CA GLN A 301 10.25 11.89 -37.81
C GLN A 301 9.15 12.94 -37.62
N ASN A 302 7.88 12.55 -37.63
CA ASN A 302 6.75 13.48 -37.49
C ASN A 302 6.64 14.08 -36.07
N LEU A 303 7.01 13.32 -35.03
CA LEU A 303 7.01 13.79 -33.64
C LEU A 303 8.14 14.81 -33.35
N THR A 304 9.28 14.67 -34.04
CA THR A 304 10.45 15.53 -33.87
C THR A 304 10.25 16.90 -34.53
N GLU A 305 9.43 16.98 -35.59
CA GLU A 305 9.10 18.21 -36.29
C GLU A 305 8.01 19.03 -35.56
N GLU A 306 7.01 18.37 -34.96
CA GLU A 306 5.96 18.98 -34.12
C GLU A 306 6.51 19.62 -32.83
N LEU A 307 7.46 18.95 -32.14
CA LEU A 307 8.09 19.47 -30.92
C LEU A 307 8.96 20.72 -31.16
N SER A 308 9.43 20.93 -32.40
CA SER A 308 10.26 22.09 -32.76
C SER A 308 9.48 23.39 -33.01
N ARG A 309 8.14 23.30 -33.13
CA ARG A 309 7.26 24.46 -33.46
C ARG A 309 6.53 25.07 -32.26
N MET A 310 6.49 24.40 -31.10
CA MET A 310 5.87 24.90 -29.87
C MET A 310 6.42 26.25 -29.34
N PRO A 311 7.71 26.61 -29.49
CA PRO A 311 8.21 27.87 -28.93
C PRO A 311 7.69 29.13 -29.63
N ARG A 312 7.30 29.03 -30.92
CA ARG A 312 6.92 30.23 -31.73
C ARG A 312 5.44 30.60 -31.66
N TYR A 313 4.56 29.64 -31.33
CA TYR A 313 3.13 29.91 -31.19
C TYR A 313 2.78 30.54 -29.82
N ILE A 314 3.57 30.24 -28.78
CA ILE A 314 3.42 30.86 -27.46
C ILE A 314 3.98 32.30 -27.46
N ALA A 315 5.02 32.57 -28.27
CA ALA A 315 5.64 33.88 -28.38
C ALA A 315 4.80 34.93 -29.15
N SER A 316 3.81 34.53 -29.97
CA SER A 316 3.09 35.46 -30.86
C SER A 316 1.84 36.13 -30.24
N LYS A 317 1.44 35.75 -29.01
CA LYS A 317 0.23 36.27 -28.35
C LYS A 317 0.45 37.14 -27.11
N TRP A 318 1.70 37.46 -26.76
CA TRP A 318 2.00 38.29 -25.58
C TRP A 318 2.41 39.70 -26.03
N THR A 319 1.49 40.66 -25.92
CA THR A 319 1.70 42.06 -26.29
C THR A 319 2.71 42.75 -25.36
N VAL A 320 3.56 43.56 -25.98
CA VAL A 320 4.85 44.10 -25.52
C VAL A 320 4.77 45.03 -24.29
N SER A 321 3.60 45.48 -23.86
CA SER A 321 3.44 46.41 -22.73
C SER A 321 3.61 45.79 -21.34
N THR A 322 3.57 44.46 -21.20
CA THR A 322 3.66 43.77 -19.89
C THR A 322 5.07 43.24 -19.58
N LEU A 323 5.96 43.18 -20.56
CA LEU A 323 7.30 42.58 -20.45
C LEU A 323 8.30 43.41 -19.63
N LEU A 324 8.11 44.72 -19.52
CA LEU A 324 8.92 45.57 -18.64
C LEU A 324 8.44 45.53 -17.18
N ALA A 325 7.20 45.11 -16.94
CA ALA A 325 6.65 44.91 -15.60
C ALA A 325 6.81 43.47 -15.09
N PHE A 326 6.97 42.48 -15.96
CA PHE A 326 7.01 41.05 -15.57
C PHE A 326 8.22 40.68 -14.67
N PRO A 327 9.45 41.17 -14.89
CA PRO A 327 10.57 40.92 -13.98
C PRO A 327 10.41 41.63 -12.64
N TYR A 328 9.81 42.83 -12.63
CA TYR A 328 9.52 43.58 -11.40
C TYR A 328 8.36 42.97 -10.62
N PHE A 329 7.29 42.54 -11.30
CA PHE A 329 6.16 41.80 -10.73
C PHE A 329 6.63 40.46 -10.19
N ILE A 330 7.37 39.64 -10.95
CA ILE A 330 7.93 38.38 -10.45
C ILE A 330 8.86 38.62 -9.26
N LYS A 331 9.67 39.68 -9.27
CA LYS A 331 10.52 40.03 -8.14
C LYS A 331 9.70 40.43 -6.90
N GLU A 332 8.72 41.31 -7.04
CA GLU A 332 7.84 41.78 -5.95
C GLU A 332 6.90 40.66 -5.43
N VAL A 333 6.54 39.71 -6.29
CA VAL A 333 5.70 38.52 -6.02
C VAL A 333 6.52 37.38 -5.38
N LEU A 334 7.81 37.24 -5.73
CA LEU A 334 8.77 36.33 -5.10
C LEU A 334 9.39 36.90 -3.81
N GLU A 335 9.35 38.21 -3.60
CA GLU A 335 9.76 38.87 -2.35
C GLU A 335 8.64 38.84 -1.28
N ASN A 336 7.41 38.50 -1.67
CA ASN A 336 6.29 38.38 -0.74
C ASN A 336 6.22 36.98 -0.10
N GLU A 337 6.78 36.87 1.11
CA GLU A 337 6.79 35.64 1.91
C GLU A 337 5.38 35.05 2.16
N ALA A 338 4.33 35.88 2.14
CA ALA A 338 2.96 35.42 2.34
C ALA A 338 2.44 34.53 1.19
N LEU A 339 3.08 34.57 0.01
CA LEU A 339 2.72 33.75 -1.16
C LEU A 339 3.54 32.47 -1.28
N PHE A 340 4.55 32.27 -0.43
CA PHE A 340 5.41 31.09 -0.49
C PHE A 340 4.63 29.76 -0.40
N PRO A 341 3.64 29.59 0.49
CA PRO A 341 2.83 28.37 0.51
C PRO A 341 2.09 28.10 -0.81
N LEU A 342 1.67 29.14 -1.53
CA LEU A 342 1.02 29.02 -2.83
C LEU A 342 2.01 28.58 -3.92
N TYR A 343 3.23 29.13 -3.95
CA TYR A 343 4.26 28.67 -4.91
C TYR A 343 4.70 27.24 -4.65
N SER A 344 4.95 26.92 -3.39
CA SER A 344 5.26 25.56 -2.93
C SER A 344 4.15 24.58 -3.35
N PHE A 345 2.88 24.96 -3.19
CA PHE A 345 1.74 24.19 -3.69
C PHE A 345 1.82 23.97 -5.19
N ILE A 346 1.95 25.04 -6.00
CA ILE A 346 1.96 24.94 -7.47
C ILE A 346 3.10 24.02 -7.97
N VAL A 347 4.32 24.23 -7.45
CA VAL A 347 5.49 23.44 -7.85
C VAL A 347 5.34 21.98 -7.41
N TYR A 348 4.91 21.75 -6.17
CA TYR A 348 4.64 20.39 -5.67
C TYR A 348 3.62 19.67 -6.54
N THR A 349 2.50 20.31 -6.87
CA THR A 349 1.45 19.75 -7.73
C THR A 349 2.00 19.40 -9.11
N PHE A 350 2.77 20.30 -9.71
CA PHE A 350 3.38 20.07 -11.02
C PHE A 350 4.33 18.86 -10.99
N LEU A 351 5.23 18.80 -10.01
CA LEU A 351 6.18 17.68 -9.86
C LEU A 351 5.45 16.35 -9.61
N LEU A 352 4.47 16.37 -8.70
CA LEU A 352 3.71 15.18 -8.33
C LEU A 352 3.06 14.53 -9.56
N PHE A 353 2.28 15.29 -10.33
CA PHE A 353 1.59 14.76 -11.50
C PHE A 353 2.55 14.44 -12.66
N SER A 354 3.63 15.21 -12.83
CA SER A 354 4.65 14.93 -13.86
C SER A 354 5.39 13.63 -13.61
N ILE A 355 5.82 13.38 -12.36
CA ILE A 355 6.50 12.15 -11.99
C ILE A 355 5.56 10.95 -12.14
N THR A 356 4.30 11.08 -11.72
CA THR A 356 3.29 10.03 -11.92
C THR A 356 3.12 9.68 -13.41
N GLU A 357 3.08 10.67 -14.30
CA GLU A 357 2.98 10.42 -15.75
C GLU A 357 4.26 9.80 -16.32
N ILE A 358 5.45 10.20 -15.85
CA ILE A 358 6.72 9.55 -16.25
C ILE A 358 6.72 8.08 -15.83
N VAL A 359 6.35 7.79 -14.58
CA VAL A 359 6.27 6.41 -14.05
C VAL A 359 5.26 5.59 -14.84
N ARG A 360 4.11 6.17 -15.20
CA ARG A 360 3.10 5.52 -16.05
C ARG A 360 3.68 5.15 -17.41
N ARG A 361 4.36 6.08 -18.08
CA ARG A 361 5.00 5.84 -19.39
C ARG A 361 6.12 4.81 -19.34
N ILE A 362 6.80 4.68 -18.20
CA ILE A 362 7.75 3.59 -17.96
C ILE A 362 6.98 2.28 -17.86
N GLY A 363 5.91 2.23 -17.06
CA GLY A 363 5.02 1.07 -16.94
C GLY A 363 4.50 0.57 -18.29
N ASP A 364 4.04 1.49 -19.16
CA ASP A 364 3.57 1.17 -20.52
C ASP A 364 4.60 0.42 -21.38
N ARG A 365 5.91 0.53 -21.08
CA ARG A 365 6.98 -0.16 -21.83
C ARG A 365 7.30 -1.55 -21.29
N PHE A 366 7.00 -1.82 -20.02
CA PHE A 366 7.45 -3.02 -19.33
C PHE A 366 6.31 -3.95 -18.89
N LEU A 367 5.09 -3.44 -18.82
CA LEU A 367 3.92 -4.19 -18.36
C LEU A 367 3.01 -4.54 -19.52
N ASP A 368 2.46 -5.75 -19.47
CA ASP A 368 1.41 -6.20 -20.35
C ASP A 368 0.07 -5.56 -20.00
N GLU A 369 -0.88 -5.58 -20.95
CA GLU A 369 -2.18 -4.92 -20.79
C GLU A 369 -2.94 -5.41 -19.55
N SER A 370 -2.76 -6.69 -19.17
CA SER A 370 -3.42 -7.29 -18.00
C SER A 370 -2.92 -6.72 -16.66
N MET A 371 -1.68 -6.24 -16.61
CA MET A 371 -1.05 -5.65 -15.43
C MET A 371 -1.06 -4.12 -15.45
N MET A 372 -1.02 -3.52 -16.63
CA MET A 372 -0.90 -2.07 -16.78
C MET A 372 -2.07 -1.31 -16.13
N TRP A 373 -3.30 -1.81 -16.26
CA TRP A 373 -4.46 -1.16 -15.64
C TRP A 373 -4.42 -1.24 -14.10
N LYS A 374 -3.95 -2.37 -13.55
CA LYS A 374 -3.75 -2.54 -12.10
C LYS A 374 -2.65 -1.61 -11.57
N PHE A 375 -1.55 -1.51 -12.33
CA PHE A 375 -0.47 -0.56 -12.05
C PHE A 375 -0.94 0.89 -12.12
N ASN A 376 -1.79 1.23 -13.10
CA ASN A 376 -2.38 2.56 -13.19
C ASN A 376 -3.24 2.90 -11.96
N GLU A 377 -3.99 1.93 -11.42
CA GLU A 377 -4.74 2.09 -10.17
C GLU A 377 -3.83 2.41 -8.98
N LEU A 378 -2.74 1.66 -8.82
CA LEU A 378 -1.73 1.87 -7.77
C LEU A 378 -1.14 3.29 -7.83
N ILE A 379 -0.57 3.70 -8.96
CA ILE A 379 0.10 5.00 -9.07
C ILE A 379 -0.88 6.17 -8.95
N SER A 380 -2.11 6.00 -9.46
CA SER A 380 -3.14 7.03 -9.42
C SER A 380 -3.67 7.23 -8.01
N MET A 381 -3.90 6.14 -7.27
CA MET A 381 -4.30 6.22 -5.86
C MET A 381 -3.17 6.80 -4.98
N THR A 382 -1.92 6.44 -5.25
CA THR A 382 -0.74 7.00 -4.54
C THR A 382 -0.68 8.52 -4.74
N THR A 383 -0.89 8.98 -5.98
CA THR A 383 -0.92 10.40 -6.34
C THR A 383 -2.06 11.14 -5.63
N MET A 384 -3.26 10.54 -5.60
CA MET A 384 -4.42 11.13 -4.92
C MET A 384 -4.20 11.27 -3.40
N CYS A 385 -3.58 10.28 -2.76
CA CYS A 385 -3.24 10.37 -1.34
C CYS A 385 -2.12 11.41 -1.09
N ALA A 386 -1.12 11.51 -1.98
CA ALA A 386 -0.04 12.49 -1.86
C ALA A 386 -0.50 13.95 -2.06
N CYS A 387 -1.62 14.18 -2.75
CA CYS A 387 -2.25 15.49 -2.92
C CYS A 387 -2.72 16.12 -1.61
N LEU A 388 -2.86 15.37 -0.51
CA LEU A 388 -3.39 15.87 0.76
C LEU A 388 -2.45 16.82 1.48
N ASN A 389 -1.14 16.53 1.47
CA ASN A 389 -0.13 17.35 2.12
C ASN A 389 -0.19 18.83 1.70
N PRO A 390 -0.11 19.17 0.40
CA PRO A 390 -0.20 20.56 -0.05
C PRO A 390 -1.60 21.16 0.14
N GLN A 391 -2.69 20.36 0.16
CA GLN A 391 -4.04 20.87 0.43
C GLN A 391 -4.20 21.34 1.88
N VAL A 392 -3.71 20.55 2.85
CA VAL A 392 -3.70 20.94 4.27
C VAL A 392 -2.84 22.17 4.50
N LEU A 393 -1.69 22.26 3.85
CA LEU A 393 -0.83 23.45 3.90
C LEU A 393 -1.59 24.71 3.47
N ILE A 394 -2.29 24.65 2.34
CA ILE A 394 -3.11 25.76 1.82
C ILE A 394 -4.24 26.10 2.79
N PHE A 395 -4.87 25.10 3.41
CA PHE A 395 -5.90 25.32 4.44
C PHE A 395 -5.34 26.08 5.63
N ASP A 396 -4.21 25.62 6.19
CA ASP A 396 -3.62 26.22 7.39
C ASP A 396 -3.19 27.68 7.17
N LYS A 397 -2.83 28.04 5.93
CA LYS A 397 -2.32 29.38 5.60
C LYS A 397 -3.37 30.33 5.03
N TYR A 398 -4.31 29.82 4.24
CA TYR A 398 -5.27 30.64 3.50
C TYR A 398 -6.74 30.25 3.73
N GLY A 399 -7.01 29.29 4.60
CA GLY A 399 -8.35 28.90 5.02
C GLY A 399 -9.11 27.97 4.07
N PRO A 400 -10.38 27.67 4.39
CA PRO A 400 -11.18 26.63 3.73
C PRO A 400 -11.48 26.91 2.26
N PHE A 401 -11.72 28.17 1.88
CA PHE A 401 -12.01 28.53 0.49
C PHE A 401 -10.81 28.24 -0.43
N SER A 402 -9.59 28.51 0.04
CA SER A 402 -8.36 28.25 -0.71
C SER A 402 -8.11 26.75 -0.83
N MET A 403 -8.37 25.96 0.22
CA MET A 403 -8.32 24.51 0.16
C MET A 403 -9.33 23.94 -0.83
N LEU A 404 -10.54 24.52 -0.93
CA LEU A 404 -11.56 24.10 -1.88
C LEU A 404 -11.06 24.23 -3.32
N ILE A 405 -10.41 25.35 -3.66
CA ILE A 405 -9.80 25.57 -4.98
C ILE A 405 -8.68 24.54 -5.22
N ALA A 406 -7.81 24.33 -4.23
CA ALA A 406 -6.72 23.35 -4.32
C ALA A 406 -7.21 21.91 -4.55
N VAL A 407 -8.24 21.48 -3.83
CA VAL A 407 -8.86 20.15 -4.00
C VAL A 407 -9.52 20.04 -5.37
N ALA A 408 -10.25 21.06 -5.81
CA ALA A 408 -10.87 21.07 -7.13
C ALA A 408 -9.83 20.99 -8.26
N LEU A 409 -8.72 21.72 -8.15
CA LEU A 409 -7.61 21.66 -9.10
C LEU A 409 -6.99 20.26 -9.17
N HIS A 410 -6.61 19.69 -8.02
CA HIS A 410 -6.04 18.34 -7.96
C HIS A 410 -7.00 17.29 -8.52
N ARG A 411 -8.29 17.40 -8.23
CA ARG A 411 -9.28 16.47 -8.76
C ARG A 411 -9.44 16.59 -10.27
N LYS A 412 -9.42 17.81 -10.83
CA LYS A 412 -9.43 18.00 -12.29
C LYS A 412 -8.19 17.44 -12.97
N LEU A 413 -7.01 17.66 -12.40
CA LEU A 413 -5.77 17.09 -12.90
C LEU A 413 -5.80 15.55 -12.85
N ALA A 414 -6.31 14.98 -11.76
CA ALA A 414 -6.48 13.53 -11.62
C ALA A 414 -7.48 12.94 -12.61
N GLU A 415 -8.64 13.58 -12.84
CA GLU A 415 -9.60 13.16 -13.87
C GLU A 415 -8.95 13.09 -15.26
N PHE A 416 -8.10 14.06 -15.58
CA PHE A 416 -7.41 14.13 -16.87
C PHE A 416 -6.26 13.12 -16.99
N LEU A 417 -5.41 13.02 -15.96
CA LEU A 417 -4.16 12.25 -16.03
C LEU A 417 -4.28 10.80 -15.59
N ASN A 418 -5.23 10.46 -14.70
CA ASN A 418 -5.33 9.10 -14.18
C ASN A 418 -6.17 8.16 -15.06
N ARG A 419 -6.79 8.66 -16.13
CA ARG A 419 -7.54 7.84 -17.12
C ARG A 419 -8.54 6.87 -16.46
N GLY A 420 -9.34 7.37 -15.52
CA GLY A 420 -10.33 6.57 -14.78
C GLY A 420 -9.83 5.84 -13.53
N ALA A 421 -8.51 5.83 -13.29
CA ALA A 421 -7.90 5.14 -12.15
C ALA A 421 -7.85 5.99 -10.86
N GLY A 422 -7.90 5.33 -9.71
CA GLY A 422 -7.70 5.96 -8.40
C GLY A 422 -8.75 7.02 -8.04
N LEU A 423 -9.95 6.92 -8.61
CA LEU A 423 -11.00 7.93 -8.45
C LEU A 423 -11.71 7.86 -7.10
N HIS A 424 -11.97 6.65 -6.58
CA HIS A 424 -12.54 6.45 -5.24
C HIS A 424 -12.35 5.00 -4.76
N SER A 425 -11.80 4.78 -3.57
CA SER A 425 -11.52 3.44 -3.06
C SER A 425 -12.77 2.60 -2.79
N SER A 426 -13.81 3.22 -2.23
CA SER A 426 -15.09 2.56 -1.90
C SER A 426 -15.86 2.07 -3.12
N LEU A 427 -15.55 2.58 -4.32
CA LEU A 427 -16.19 2.17 -5.56
C LEU A 427 -15.84 0.72 -5.93
N LEU A 428 -14.60 0.29 -5.69
CA LEU A 428 -14.17 -1.10 -5.95
C LEU A 428 -14.88 -2.09 -5.03
N ILE A 429 -15.10 -1.70 -3.77
CA ILE A 429 -15.83 -2.50 -2.78
C ILE A 429 -17.30 -2.61 -3.18
N GLU A 430 -17.93 -1.51 -3.61
CA GLU A 430 -19.30 -1.52 -4.14
C GLU A 430 -19.41 -2.48 -5.35
N GLU A 431 -18.52 -2.34 -6.32
CA GLU A 431 -18.54 -3.16 -7.53
C GLU A 431 -18.30 -4.65 -7.27
N LYS A 432 -17.48 -4.98 -6.27
CA LYS A 432 -17.28 -6.37 -5.83
C LYS A 432 -18.48 -6.91 -5.05
N VAL A 433 -18.85 -6.22 -3.96
CA VAL A 433 -19.74 -6.78 -2.93
C VAL A 433 -21.22 -6.62 -3.30
N GLN A 434 -21.60 -5.49 -3.91
CA GLN A 434 -23.01 -5.20 -4.24
C GLN A 434 -23.38 -5.50 -5.69
N ARG A 435 -22.40 -5.47 -6.59
CA ARG A 435 -22.64 -5.66 -8.03
C ARG A 435 -22.00 -6.91 -8.61
N THR A 436 -21.14 -7.60 -7.86
CA THR A 436 -20.47 -8.84 -8.28
C THR A 436 -19.75 -8.72 -9.64
N ARG A 437 -19.21 -7.53 -9.97
CA ARG A 437 -18.58 -7.22 -11.27
C ARG A 437 -17.08 -7.56 -11.32
N ILE A 438 -16.44 -7.66 -10.16
CA ILE A 438 -14.99 -7.87 -10.03
C ILE A 438 -14.72 -9.32 -9.60
N THR A 439 -13.74 -9.96 -10.24
CA THR A 439 -13.25 -11.29 -9.85
C THR A 439 -12.63 -11.23 -8.44
N ASP A 440 -12.55 -12.36 -7.74
CA ASP A 440 -11.90 -12.39 -6.42
C ASP A 440 -10.42 -12.00 -6.52
N GLU A 441 -9.73 -12.46 -7.56
CA GLU A 441 -8.32 -12.18 -7.79
C GLU A 441 -8.06 -10.69 -8.05
N ASP A 442 -8.81 -10.07 -8.96
CA ASP A 442 -8.64 -8.65 -9.27
C ASP A 442 -9.02 -7.76 -8.08
N PHE A 443 -10.06 -8.13 -7.34
CA PHE A 443 -10.48 -7.39 -6.16
C PHE A 443 -9.41 -7.40 -5.06
N ILE A 444 -8.79 -8.55 -4.81
CA ILE A 444 -7.68 -8.67 -3.85
C ILE A 444 -6.51 -7.79 -4.30
N TRP A 445 -6.13 -7.87 -5.58
CA TRP A 445 -5.01 -7.11 -6.12
C TRP A 445 -5.22 -5.60 -5.98
N LEU A 446 -6.38 -5.10 -6.39
CA LEU A 446 -6.70 -3.68 -6.31
C LEU A 446 -6.82 -3.20 -4.85
N SER A 447 -7.36 -4.04 -3.96
CA SER A 447 -7.44 -3.72 -2.53
C SER A 447 -6.04 -3.56 -1.92
N VAL A 448 -5.10 -4.44 -2.28
CA VAL A 448 -3.71 -4.32 -1.83
C VAL A 448 -3.01 -3.13 -2.47
N ALA A 449 -3.23 -2.88 -3.77
CA ALA A 449 -2.72 -1.69 -4.43
C ALA A 449 -3.20 -0.40 -3.73
N HIS A 450 -4.45 -0.36 -3.30
CA HIS A 450 -5.03 0.77 -2.57
C HIS A 450 -4.40 0.98 -1.20
N VAL A 451 -4.23 -0.07 -0.40
CA VAL A 451 -3.57 0.02 0.92
C VAL A 451 -2.10 0.43 0.77
N LEU A 452 -1.40 -0.13 -0.23
CA LEU A 452 -0.04 0.25 -0.57
C LEU A 452 0.09 1.70 -0.94
N SER A 453 -0.81 2.16 -1.80
CA SER A 453 -0.85 3.54 -2.25
C SER A 453 -1.01 4.48 -1.06
N ALA A 454 -1.97 4.20 -0.18
CA ALA A 454 -2.18 4.99 1.03
C ALA A 454 -0.96 4.98 1.96
N SER A 455 -0.27 3.84 2.10
CA SER A 455 0.88 3.68 2.99
C SER A 455 2.13 4.36 2.47
N PHE A 456 2.42 4.24 1.17
CA PHE A 456 3.60 4.84 0.55
C PHE A 456 3.39 6.30 0.16
N ALA A 457 2.15 6.79 0.08
CA ALA A 457 1.87 8.18 -0.29
C ALA A 457 2.54 9.21 0.62
N PHE A 458 2.69 8.93 1.92
CA PHE A 458 3.42 9.82 2.84
C PHE A 458 4.91 9.93 2.46
N VAL A 459 5.56 8.80 2.19
CA VAL A 459 6.98 8.75 1.79
C VAL A 459 7.16 9.44 0.44
N TYR A 460 6.29 9.14 -0.52
CA TYR A 460 6.30 9.76 -1.84
C TYR A 460 6.11 11.27 -1.74
N ALA A 461 5.13 11.73 -0.96
CA ALA A 461 4.91 13.16 -0.71
C ALA A 461 6.12 13.84 -0.08
N GLY A 462 6.79 13.20 0.90
CA GLY A 462 8.03 13.71 1.48
C GLY A 462 9.14 13.87 0.44
N GLY A 463 9.29 12.90 -0.47
CA GLY A 463 10.23 12.98 -1.59
C GLY A 463 9.95 14.15 -2.54
N ILE A 464 8.69 14.34 -2.94
CA ILE A 464 8.28 15.47 -3.79
C ILE A 464 8.49 16.80 -3.08
N TRP A 465 8.24 16.86 -1.76
CA TRP A 465 8.50 18.06 -0.98
C TRP A 465 9.98 18.42 -0.92
N ASN A 466 10.86 17.44 -0.72
CA ASN A 466 12.29 17.66 -0.77
C ASN A 466 12.74 18.18 -2.14
N LEU A 467 12.18 17.64 -3.23
CA LEU A 467 12.46 18.12 -4.58
C LEU A 467 11.94 19.54 -4.81
N THR A 468 10.73 19.84 -4.30
CA THR A 468 10.14 21.18 -4.34
C THR A 468 11.02 22.18 -3.61
N PHE A 469 11.50 21.83 -2.41
CA PHE A 469 12.44 22.64 -1.65
C PHE A 469 13.75 22.86 -2.42
N TRP A 470 14.34 21.79 -2.96
CA TRP A 470 15.59 21.88 -3.72
C TRP A 470 15.48 22.79 -4.95
N LEU A 471 14.35 22.74 -5.66
CA LEU A 471 14.12 23.57 -6.85
C LEU A 471 13.76 25.03 -6.55
N THR A 472 13.12 25.30 -5.40
CA THR A 472 12.56 26.63 -5.10
C THR A 472 13.31 27.39 -4.01
N GLY A 473 14.11 26.72 -3.19
CA GLY A 473 14.74 27.30 -2.01
C GLY A 473 13.79 27.64 -0.86
N LEU A 474 12.48 27.35 -0.98
CA LEU A 474 11.43 27.72 -0.01
C LEU A 474 11.40 26.78 1.22
N GLY A 475 12.49 26.76 1.99
CA GLY A 475 12.69 25.81 3.12
C GLY A 475 11.83 26.04 4.36
N GLY A 476 11.15 27.18 4.44
CA GLY A 476 10.28 27.53 5.57
C GLY A 476 8.89 26.88 5.54
N VAL A 477 8.54 26.16 4.47
CA VAL A 477 7.20 25.58 4.27
C VAL A 477 7.25 24.07 4.48
N ALA A 478 7.37 23.64 5.73
CA ALA A 478 7.36 22.21 6.07
C ALA A 478 5.91 21.68 6.13
N PRO A 479 5.56 20.61 5.40
CA PRO A 479 4.26 19.97 5.55
C PRO A 479 4.13 19.36 6.94
N ARG A 480 2.91 19.32 7.48
CA ARG A 480 2.66 18.57 8.72
C ARG A 480 2.89 17.08 8.46
N VAL A 481 3.69 16.44 9.31
CA VAL A 481 3.90 14.99 9.29
C VAL A 481 2.59 14.24 9.58
N CYS A 482 1.80 14.76 10.52
CA CYS A 482 0.47 14.29 10.82
C CYS A 482 -0.59 15.26 10.29
N LEU A 483 -1.41 14.79 9.35
CA LEU A 483 -2.46 15.59 8.72
C LEU A 483 -3.79 15.54 9.49
N PHE A 484 -3.92 14.61 10.44
CA PHE A 484 -5.08 14.50 11.32
C PHE A 484 -5.02 15.56 12.42
N THR A 485 -6.12 16.30 12.59
CA THR A 485 -6.33 17.21 13.70
C THR A 485 -7.58 16.78 14.45
N GLU A 486 -7.47 16.39 15.71
CA GLU A 486 -8.62 15.94 16.48
C GLU A 486 -9.47 17.16 16.89
N LYS A 487 -10.62 17.38 16.23
CA LYS A 487 -11.57 18.45 16.58
C LYS A 487 -12.76 17.99 17.41
N ILE A 488 -13.11 16.71 17.28
CA ILE A 488 -14.22 16.04 17.94
C ILE A 488 -13.79 14.62 18.33
N SER A 489 -14.56 13.94 19.19
CA SER A 489 -14.23 12.57 19.60
C SER A 489 -14.22 11.59 18.41
N MET A 490 -13.36 10.58 18.46
CA MET A 490 -13.23 9.54 17.43
C MET A 490 -14.57 8.89 17.04
N GLU A 491 -15.46 8.65 18.00
CA GLU A 491 -16.78 8.06 17.73
C GLU A 491 -17.66 9.02 16.91
N ALA A 492 -17.62 10.30 17.26
CA ALA A 492 -18.32 11.35 16.51
C ALA A 492 -17.72 11.54 15.11
N VAL A 493 -16.38 11.43 14.97
CA VAL A 493 -15.75 11.43 13.64
C VAL A 493 -16.28 10.25 12.82
N GLY A 494 -16.30 9.03 13.38
CA GLY A 494 -16.83 7.85 12.68
C GLY A 494 -18.27 8.02 12.18
N GLY A 495 -19.14 8.56 13.03
CA GLY A 495 -20.52 8.88 12.67
C GLY A 495 -20.63 9.94 11.57
N MET A 496 -19.83 11.01 11.66
CA MET A 496 -19.79 12.05 10.62
C MET A 496 -19.25 11.51 9.29
N GLN A 497 -18.19 10.70 9.31
CA GLN A 497 -17.62 10.12 8.10
C GLN A 497 -18.56 9.15 7.41
N PHE A 498 -19.28 8.33 8.18
CA PHE A 498 -20.39 7.53 7.66
C PHE A 498 -21.42 8.41 6.93
N GLY A 499 -21.89 9.47 7.60
CA GLY A 499 -22.90 10.38 7.04
C GLY A 499 -22.42 11.14 5.79
N LEU A 500 -21.20 11.67 5.81
CA LEU A 500 -20.61 12.39 4.68
C LEU A 500 -20.37 11.47 3.48
N SER A 501 -19.87 10.25 3.70
CA SER A 501 -19.68 9.24 2.65
C SER A 501 -21.02 8.79 2.05
N PHE A 502 -22.04 8.61 2.87
CA PHE A 502 -23.41 8.35 2.40
C PHE A 502 -23.93 9.49 1.54
N LEU A 503 -23.86 10.74 2.04
CA LEU A 503 -24.39 11.92 1.37
C LEU A 503 -23.68 12.20 0.06
N ILE A 504 -22.34 12.15 0.01
CA ILE A 504 -21.62 12.41 -1.24
C ILE A 504 -22.00 11.37 -2.31
N ARG A 505 -22.18 10.09 -1.93
CA ARG A 505 -22.56 9.03 -2.87
C ARG A 505 -23.98 9.23 -3.42
N VAL A 506 -24.91 9.72 -2.59
CA VAL A 506 -26.26 10.13 -3.00
C VAL A 506 -26.21 11.32 -3.95
N VAL A 507 -25.47 12.37 -3.61
CA VAL A 507 -25.35 13.57 -4.46
C VAL A 507 -24.72 13.22 -5.80
N LEU A 508 -23.66 12.40 -5.80
CA LEU A 508 -23.01 11.93 -7.03
C LEU A 508 -23.96 11.13 -7.91
N HIS A 509 -24.89 10.35 -7.35
CA HIS A 509 -25.91 9.66 -8.13
C HIS A 509 -26.83 10.66 -8.86
N TYR A 510 -27.28 11.73 -8.21
CA TYR A 510 -28.12 12.73 -8.86
C TYR A 510 -27.36 13.59 -9.88
N LEU A 511 -26.07 13.80 -9.68
CA LEU A 511 -25.22 14.53 -10.63
C LEU A 511 -24.80 13.69 -11.85
N ALA A 512 -25.20 12.41 -11.91
CA ALA A 512 -25.01 11.51 -13.06
C ALA A 512 -25.55 12.08 -14.39
N ILE A 513 -26.51 13.01 -14.31
CA ILE A 513 -27.14 13.65 -15.45
C ILE A 513 -26.07 14.42 -16.25
N PRO A 514 -25.98 14.25 -17.59
CA PRO A 514 -24.93 14.88 -18.41
C PRO A 514 -24.73 16.38 -18.19
N GLU A 515 -25.83 17.10 -17.96
CA GLU A 515 -25.85 18.55 -17.71
C GLU A 515 -25.20 18.94 -16.36
N LEU A 516 -25.29 18.06 -15.37
CA LEU A 516 -24.83 18.28 -13.99
C LEU A 516 -23.46 17.65 -13.70
N LYS A 517 -23.00 16.72 -14.55
CA LYS A 517 -21.70 16.04 -14.42
C LYS A 517 -20.52 17.01 -14.28
N LYS A 518 -20.62 18.21 -14.85
CA LYS A 518 -19.60 19.28 -14.74
C LYS A 518 -19.34 19.73 -13.29
N TYR A 519 -20.32 19.56 -12.39
CA TYR A 519 -20.22 19.98 -10.98
C TYR A 519 -19.63 18.90 -10.05
N HIS A 520 -19.35 17.68 -10.54
CA HIS A 520 -18.80 16.59 -9.72
C HIS A 520 -17.59 16.99 -8.90
N VAL A 521 -16.63 17.67 -9.52
CA VAL A 521 -15.39 18.08 -8.85
C VAL A 521 -15.64 19.10 -7.75
N LEU A 522 -16.53 20.06 -8.00
CA LEU A 522 -16.85 21.08 -7.01
C LEU A 522 -17.54 20.47 -5.79
N VAL A 523 -18.51 19.57 -6.01
CA VAL A 523 -19.19 18.85 -4.92
C VAL A 523 -18.20 18.01 -4.13
N TYR A 524 -17.32 17.28 -4.81
CA TYR A 524 -16.28 16.49 -4.15
C TYR A 524 -15.37 17.37 -3.27
N ALA A 525 -14.95 18.52 -3.78
CA ALA A 525 -14.15 19.48 -3.01
C ALA A 525 -14.90 20.05 -1.80
N VAL A 526 -16.18 20.42 -1.94
CA VAL A 526 -17.02 20.92 -0.84
C VAL A 526 -17.11 19.90 0.28
N PHE A 527 -17.40 18.64 -0.04
CA PHE A 527 -17.50 17.61 0.98
C PHE A 527 -16.13 17.36 1.64
N ILE A 528 -15.02 17.31 0.89
CA ILE A 528 -13.67 17.11 1.46
C ILE A 528 -13.31 18.24 2.44
N VAL A 529 -13.51 19.49 2.01
CA VAL A 529 -13.17 20.65 2.84
C VAL A 529 -14.12 20.75 4.03
N GLY A 530 -15.41 20.49 3.85
CA GLY A 530 -16.39 20.44 4.92
C GLY A 530 -16.05 19.36 5.96
N GLY A 531 -15.70 18.16 5.50
CA GLY A 531 -15.25 17.06 6.35
C GLY A 531 -14.02 17.43 7.16
N TYR A 532 -13.00 18.02 6.54
CA TYR A 532 -11.80 18.49 7.24
C TYR A 532 -12.08 19.65 8.19
N PHE A 533 -12.94 20.58 7.79
CA PHE A 533 -13.31 21.72 8.63
C PHE A 533 -14.04 21.27 9.91
N LEU A 534 -14.97 20.33 9.80
CA LEU A 534 -15.79 19.83 10.92
C LEU A 534 -15.05 18.82 11.79
N THR A 535 -14.41 17.82 11.18
CA THR A 535 -13.82 16.69 11.90
C THR A 535 -12.32 16.82 12.13
N GLY A 536 -11.65 17.67 11.34
CA GLY A 536 -10.20 17.77 11.29
C GLY A 536 -9.51 16.61 10.57
N MET A 537 -10.28 15.81 9.81
CA MET A 537 -9.81 14.75 8.92
C MET A 537 -10.25 14.97 7.48
N ILE A 538 -9.32 14.77 6.54
CA ILE A 538 -9.65 14.65 5.12
C ILE A 538 -10.02 13.20 4.86
N GLY A 539 -11.31 12.87 4.94
CA GLY A 539 -11.75 11.47 4.85
C GLY A 539 -13.12 11.35 4.23
N ILE A 540 -13.19 11.13 2.93
CA ILE A 540 -14.43 10.75 2.22
C ILE A 540 -14.17 9.52 1.37
N ASP A 541 -12.94 9.45 0.87
CA ASP A 541 -12.34 8.23 0.38
C ASP A 541 -11.60 7.54 1.54
N ALA A 542 -11.77 6.23 1.66
CA ALA A 542 -11.24 5.45 2.77
C ALA A 542 -9.71 5.34 2.74
N MET A 543 -9.11 5.25 1.54
CA MET A 543 -7.64 5.19 1.40
C MET A 543 -7.00 6.56 1.64
N VAL A 544 -7.68 7.62 1.21
CA VAL A 544 -7.31 8.99 1.54
C VAL A 544 -7.30 9.18 3.07
N ALA A 545 -8.36 8.75 3.76
CA ALA A 545 -8.42 8.80 5.22
C ALA A 545 -7.31 7.98 5.88
N VAL A 546 -7.07 6.74 5.41
CA VAL A 546 -5.96 5.89 5.91
C VAL A 546 -4.63 6.61 5.77
N SER A 547 -4.33 7.21 4.60
CA SER A 547 -3.08 7.93 4.37
C SER A 547 -2.87 9.11 5.34
N THR A 548 -3.94 9.79 5.76
CA THR A 548 -3.85 10.87 6.77
C THR A 548 -3.50 10.36 8.17
N VAL A 549 -3.95 9.15 8.53
CA VAL A 549 -3.73 8.57 9.85
C VAL A 549 -2.36 7.90 9.95
N LEU A 550 -1.84 7.32 8.86
CA LEU A 550 -0.56 6.62 8.86
C LEU A 550 0.62 7.53 9.25
N GLY A 551 0.61 8.81 8.86
CA GLY A 551 1.60 9.79 9.32
C GLY A 551 1.46 10.18 10.80
N CYS A 552 0.33 9.86 11.44
CA CYS A 552 -0.01 10.25 12.81
C CYS A 552 0.24 9.16 13.86
N THR A 553 0.54 7.93 13.44
CA THR A 553 0.68 6.78 14.36
C THR A 553 1.85 6.89 15.32
N HIS A 554 2.78 7.81 15.07
CA HIS A 554 3.91 8.10 15.95
C HIS A 554 3.60 9.16 17.02
N MET A 555 2.43 9.80 17.01
CA MET A 555 2.07 10.91 17.93
C MET A 555 1.34 10.46 19.21
N GLY A 556 1.32 9.17 19.52
CA GLY A 556 1.14 8.65 20.87
C GLY A 556 -0.29 8.56 21.45
N ASN A 557 -1.27 9.28 20.90
CA ASN A 557 -2.68 9.22 21.32
C ASN A 557 -3.61 8.46 20.36
N HIS A 558 -3.14 8.17 19.14
CA HIS A 558 -3.94 7.48 18.12
C HIS A 558 -3.40 6.07 17.92
N THR A 559 -4.19 5.04 18.29
CA THR A 559 -3.85 3.67 17.89
C THR A 559 -4.21 3.48 16.41
N PRO A 560 -3.33 2.83 15.61
CA PRO A 560 -3.63 2.49 14.22
C PRO A 560 -4.94 1.72 14.09
N SER A 561 -5.24 0.86 15.08
CA SER A 561 -6.46 0.06 15.15
C SER A 561 -7.73 0.91 15.20
N LYS A 562 -7.76 2.01 15.98
CA LYS A 562 -8.94 2.90 16.07
C LYS A 562 -9.15 3.70 14.79
N GLY A 563 -8.07 4.19 14.16
CA GLY A 563 -8.18 4.89 12.88
C GLY A 563 -8.62 3.98 11.74
N ILE A 564 -8.05 2.78 11.63
CA ILE A 564 -8.42 1.80 10.60
C ILE A 564 -9.88 1.38 10.77
N LEU A 565 -10.31 1.00 11.98
CA LEU A 565 -11.68 0.54 12.21
C LEU A 565 -12.71 1.66 11.96
N THR A 566 -12.47 2.85 12.52
CA THR A 566 -13.40 3.97 12.41
C THR A 566 -13.46 4.52 10.99
N TYR A 567 -12.34 4.60 10.26
CA TYR A 567 -12.33 5.24 8.93
C TYR A 567 -12.61 4.27 7.79
N LEU A 568 -12.04 3.06 7.80
CA LEU A 568 -12.34 2.09 6.75
C LEU A 568 -13.75 1.55 6.88
N MET A 569 -14.22 1.22 8.08
CA MET A 569 -15.57 0.67 8.20
C MET A 569 -16.62 1.74 8.00
N SER A 570 -16.56 2.88 8.70
CA SER A 570 -17.61 3.90 8.59
C SER A 570 -17.75 4.49 7.19
N LEU A 571 -16.63 4.82 6.51
CA LEU A 571 -16.68 5.37 5.15
C LEU A 571 -17.23 4.36 4.15
N ASN A 572 -16.76 3.12 4.18
CA ASN A 572 -17.25 2.09 3.26
C ASN A 572 -18.70 1.70 3.58
N SER A 573 -19.09 1.60 4.84
CA SER A 573 -20.48 1.31 5.23
C SER A 573 -21.45 2.41 4.79
N GLY A 574 -21.09 3.69 4.96
CA GLY A 574 -21.91 4.81 4.49
C GLY A 574 -22.07 4.81 2.97
N TRP A 575 -20.96 4.62 2.25
CA TRP A 575 -20.95 4.51 0.79
C TRP A 575 -21.81 3.35 0.29
N MET A 576 -21.63 2.16 0.88
CA MET A 576 -22.36 0.95 0.50
C MET A 576 -23.85 1.09 0.81
N LEU A 577 -24.24 1.66 1.95
CA LEU A 577 -25.66 1.88 2.25
C LEU A 577 -26.32 2.78 1.18
N ALA A 578 -25.64 3.85 0.76
CA ALA A 578 -26.12 4.70 -0.33
C ALA A 578 -26.20 3.94 -1.67
N GLY A 579 -25.19 3.12 -2.00
CA GLY A 579 -25.19 2.28 -3.20
C GLY A 579 -26.29 1.23 -3.23
N TRP A 580 -26.67 0.70 -2.06
CA TRP A 580 -27.80 -0.22 -1.93
C TRP A 580 -29.14 0.46 -2.18
N LEU A 581 -29.34 1.69 -1.65
CA LEU A 581 -30.58 2.46 -1.81
C LEU A 581 -30.75 3.07 -3.21
N MET A 582 -29.67 3.60 -3.80
CA MET A 582 -29.74 4.41 -5.02
C MET A 582 -29.44 3.63 -6.31
N GLY A 583 -28.91 2.42 -6.22
CA GLY A 583 -28.45 1.68 -7.40
C GLY A 583 -27.08 2.18 -7.90
N ASP A 584 -26.80 2.03 -9.19
CA ASP A 584 -25.47 2.31 -9.74
C ASP A 584 -25.03 3.77 -9.62
N THR A 585 -23.72 3.95 -9.42
CA THR A 585 -23.05 5.25 -9.46
C THR A 585 -22.66 5.60 -10.91
N PRO A 586 -22.70 6.88 -11.30
CA PRO A 586 -22.14 7.34 -12.58
C PRO A 586 -20.62 7.34 -12.62
N MET A 587 -19.94 7.37 -11.47
CA MET A 587 -18.51 7.11 -11.42
C MET A 587 -18.26 5.63 -11.71
N ARG A 588 -17.31 5.38 -12.61
CA ARG A 588 -16.90 4.06 -13.03
C ARG A 588 -15.51 3.79 -12.45
N SER A 589 -15.29 2.57 -11.98
CA SER A 589 -13.92 2.15 -11.68
C SER A 589 -13.17 1.88 -12.99
N ILE A 590 -11.84 1.87 -12.93
CA ILE A 590 -11.02 1.43 -14.07
C ILE A 590 -11.39 0.03 -14.56
N HIS A 591 -11.82 -0.87 -13.65
CA HIS A 591 -12.26 -2.21 -14.02
C HIS A 591 -13.56 -2.16 -14.83
N ARG A 592 -14.55 -1.40 -14.36
CA ARG A 592 -15.83 -1.23 -15.05
C ARG A 592 -15.65 -0.55 -16.41
N GLU A 593 -14.84 0.51 -16.48
CA GLU A 593 -14.54 1.18 -17.76
C GLU A 593 -13.93 0.21 -18.77
N ARG A 594 -13.00 -0.65 -18.32
CA ARG A 594 -12.37 -1.66 -19.19
C ARG A 594 -13.37 -2.72 -19.67
N VAL A 595 -14.27 -3.18 -18.79
CA VAL A 595 -15.28 -4.19 -19.16
C VAL A 595 -16.30 -3.60 -20.13
N GLU A 596 -16.83 -2.42 -19.85
CA GLU A 596 -17.78 -1.74 -20.75
C GLU A 596 -17.15 -1.46 -22.12
N LYS A 597 -15.91 -0.96 -22.15
CA LYS A 597 -15.20 -0.71 -23.41
C LYS A 597 -15.01 -1.99 -24.24
N ARG A 598 -14.66 -3.12 -23.60
CA ARG A 598 -14.53 -4.41 -24.31
C ARG A 598 -15.87 -4.89 -24.87
N LEU A 599 -16.95 -4.74 -24.12
CA LEU A 599 -18.30 -5.08 -24.59
C LEU A 599 -18.74 -4.21 -25.77
N GLU A 600 -18.43 -2.90 -25.74
CA GLU A 600 -18.70 -1.98 -26.84
C GLU A 600 -17.91 -2.37 -28.11
N GLU A 601 -16.64 -2.75 -27.96
CA GLU A 601 -15.79 -3.21 -29.06
C GLU A 601 -16.29 -4.55 -29.65
N GLU A 602 -16.71 -5.50 -28.80
CA GLU A 602 -17.30 -6.77 -29.22
C GLU A 602 -18.65 -6.58 -29.93
N GLU A 603 -19.51 -5.69 -29.42
CA GLU A 603 -20.77 -5.35 -30.06
C GLU A 603 -20.55 -4.67 -31.41
N ALA A 604 -19.61 -3.73 -31.49
CA ALA A 604 -19.22 -3.10 -32.75
C ALA A 604 -18.69 -4.13 -33.76
N ALA A 605 -17.87 -5.08 -33.33
CA ALA A 605 -17.38 -6.18 -34.17
C ALA A 605 -18.54 -7.10 -34.62
N ARG A 606 -19.49 -7.39 -33.72
CA ARG A 606 -20.68 -8.19 -34.04
C ARG A 606 -21.58 -7.48 -35.05
N VAL A 607 -21.81 -6.17 -34.89
CA VAL A 607 -22.59 -5.35 -35.82
C VAL A 607 -21.89 -5.25 -37.17
N ALA A 608 -20.57 -5.10 -37.20
CA ALA A 608 -19.79 -5.10 -38.44
C ALA A 608 -19.79 -6.45 -39.15
N ALA A 609 -19.95 -7.56 -38.41
CA ALA A 609 -20.07 -8.91 -38.95
C ALA A 609 -21.49 -9.26 -39.44
N LEU A 610 -22.50 -8.44 -39.13
CA LEU A 610 -23.85 -8.64 -39.69
C LEU A 610 -23.84 -8.33 -41.19
N PRO A 611 -24.53 -9.14 -42.02
CA PRO A 611 -24.66 -8.84 -43.44
C PRO A 611 -25.33 -7.47 -43.62
N PRO A 612 -24.92 -6.69 -44.64
CA PRO A 612 -25.50 -5.37 -44.89
C PRO A 612 -27.02 -5.51 -45.01
N ALA A 613 -27.75 -4.59 -44.38
CA ALA A 613 -29.21 -4.62 -44.39
C ALA A 613 -29.71 -4.75 -45.84
N PRO A 614 -30.67 -5.66 -46.12
CA PRO A 614 -31.17 -5.83 -47.47
C PRO A 614 -31.73 -4.48 -47.95
N PRO A 615 -31.43 -4.07 -49.19
CA PRO A 615 -31.84 -2.78 -49.68
C PRO A 615 -33.35 -2.58 -49.51
N LYS A 616 -33.74 -1.49 -48.84
CA LYS A 616 -35.14 -1.10 -48.75
C LYS A 616 -35.60 -0.66 -50.12
N PHE A 617 -36.28 -1.57 -50.81
CA PHE A 617 -36.99 -1.25 -52.04
C PHE A 617 -38.37 -0.68 -51.71
N VAL A 618 -38.63 0.55 -52.14
CA VAL A 618 -39.94 1.17 -52.01
C VAL A 618 -40.60 1.19 -53.39
N GLY A 619 -41.83 0.65 -53.48
CA GLY A 619 -42.65 0.62 -54.71
C GLY A 619 -43.43 -0.69 -54.92
N LYS A 620 -44.61 -0.61 -55.56
CA LYS A 620 -45.42 -1.78 -56.02
C LYS A 620 -45.15 -2.08 -57.50
N GLY A 621 -45.02 -3.36 -57.85
CA GLY A 621 -44.78 -3.83 -59.23
C GLY A 621 -43.34 -3.56 -59.73
N ASN A 622 -43.14 -3.63 -61.06
CA ASN A 622 -41.83 -3.49 -61.73
C ASN A 622 -41.14 -2.09 -61.61
N ARG A 623 -41.60 -1.24 -60.67
CA ARG A 623 -41.03 0.08 -60.37
C ARG A 623 -40.54 0.17 -58.93
N ARG A 624 -39.76 -0.81 -58.48
CA ARG A 624 -39.07 -0.73 -57.18
C ARG A 624 -37.79 0.08 -57.33
N ARG A 625 -37.64 1.16 -56.55
CA ARG A 625 -36.39 1.92 -56.44
C ARG A 625 -35.69 1.57 -55.13
N GLN A 626 -34.39 1.37 -55.21
CA GLN A 626 -33.52 1.20 -54.04
C GLN A 626 -33.35 2.58 -53.39
N VAL A 627 -33.81 2.74 -52.16
CA VAL A 627 -33.57 3.96 -51.38
C VAL A 627 -32.22 3.79 -50.67
N ARG A 628 -31.30 4.74 -50.89
CA ARG A 628 -30.00 4.80 -50.21
C ARG A 628 -30.18 5.26 -48.77
#